data_AF-A0A7Z9IK02-F1
#
_entry.id   AF-A0A7Z9IK02-F1
#
_cell.length_a   1.000
_cell.length_b   1.000
_cell.length_c   1.000
_cell.angle_alpha   90.00
_cell.angle_beta   90.00
_cell.angle_gamma   90.00
#
_symmetry.space_group_name_H-M   'P 1'
#
loop_
_entity.id
_entity.type
_entity.pdbx_description
1 polymer ?
#
loop_
_entity_poly.entity_id
_entity_poly.type
_entity_poly.pdbx_seq_one_letter_code
_entity_poly.pdbx_strand_id
1 'polypeptide(L)'
;AKSSSEALTGRQMEIFSNMENPKVVDEPAVRGGEPLLRVIEGVVDLAFREEGGWVIADYKTDRGTDPNFSSRLKAYRQQVDLYADAWTLLTGDPVKERILFFTAQDRLESW
;
A
#
# COMPACT_ATOMS: atom_id res chain seq x y z
N ALA A 1 -18.54 -17.32 8.31
CA ALA A 1 -17.89 -16.15 8.94
C ALA A 1 -16.76 -15.73 8.02
N LYS A 2 -16.81 -14.51 7.45
CA LYS A 2 -15.66 -13.99 6.69
C LYS A 2 -14.51 -13.75 7.66
N SER A 3 -13.30 -14.18 7.30
CA SER A 3 -12.12 -14.08 8.15
C SER A 3 -11.76 -12.60 8.37
N SER A 4 -11.42 -12.21 9.60
CA SER A 4 -11.05 -10.83 9.94
C SER A 4 -9.91 -10.29 9.05
N SER A 5 -9.00 -11.16 8.59
CA SER A 5 -7.92 -10.82 7.65
C SER A 5 -8.46 -10.40 6.27
N GLU A 6 -9.47 -11.09 5.72
CA GLU A 6 -10.09 -10.71 4.45
C GLU A 6 -10.80 -9.36 4.54
N ALA A 7 -11.37 -9.03 5.71
CA ALA A 7 -12.02 -7.75 5.96
C ALA A 7 -11.00 -6.59 6.11
N LEU A 8 -9.85 -6.85 6.73
CA LEU A 8 -8.74 -5.89 6.85
C LEU A 8 -8.08 -5.64 5.50
N THR A 9 -7.75 -6.68 4.73
CA THR A 9 -7.26 -6.55 3.35
C THR A 9 -8.30 -5.86 2.47
N GLY A 10 -9.59 -6.14 2.65
CA GLY A 10 -10.68 -5.47 1.94
C GLY A 10 -10.75 -3.97 2.24
N ARG A 11 -10.65 -3.56 3.51
CA ARG A 11 -10.63 -2.14 3.93
C ARG A 11 -9.37 -1.41 3.47
N GLN A 12 -8.23 -2.08 3.58
CA GLN A 12 -6.95 -1.57 3.11
C GLN A 12 -7.00 -1.36 1.59
N MET A 13 -7.48 -2.36 0.85
CA MET A 13 -7.70 -2.25 -0.59
C MET A 13 -8.74 -1.19 -0.96
N GLU A 14 -9.83 -1.00 -0.21
CA GLU A 14 -10.78 0.11 -0.45
C GLU A 14 -10.12 1.50 -0.30
N ILE A 15 -9.22 1.67 0.68
CA ILE A 15 -8.48 2.92 0.87
C ILE A 15 -7.55 3.18 -0.32
N PHE A 16 -6.86 2.16 -0.82
CA PHE A 16 -5.91 2.30 -1.92
C PHE A 16 -6.55 2.25 -3.32
N SER A 17 -7.64 1.51 -3.52
CA SER A 17 -8.42 1.54 -4.78
C SER A 17 -9.22 2.83 -4.94
N ASN A 18 -9.60 3.49 -3.84
CA ASN A 18 -10.08 4.88 -3.87
C ASN A 18 -8.97 5.91 -4.10
N MET A 19 -7.69 5.53 -4.26
CA MET A 19 -6.64 6.42 -4.78
C MET A 19 -6.48 6.31 -6.30
N GLU A 20 -6.90 5.21 -6.94
CA GLU A 20 -7.01 5.12 -8.42
C GLU A 20 -8.16 5.99 -8.96
N ASN A 21 -9.09 6.38 -8.10
CA ASN A 21 -10.03 7.45 -8.35
C ASN A 21 -10.33 8.11 -6.99
N PRO A 22 -9.62 9.18 -6.59
CA PRO A 22 -10.06 9.93 -5.42
C PRO A 22 -11.53 10.22 -5.69
N LYS A 23 -12.42 9.88 -4.75
CA LYS A 23 -13.69 10.57 -4.73
C LYS A 23 -13.31 12.04 -4.66
N VAL A 24 -13.31 12.70 -5.81
CA VAL A 24 -13.49 14.12 -5.94
C VAL A 24 -14.86 14.32 -5.33
N VAL A 25 -14.86 14.52 -4.02
CA VAL A 25 -16.02 15.09 -3.37
C VAL A 25 -15.97 16.52 -3.87
N ASP A 26 -16.66 16.77 -5.00
CA ASP A 26 -16.98 18.11 -5.50
C ASP A 26 -17.96 18.78 -4.51
N GLU A 27 -17.56 18.93 -3.26
CA GLU A 27 -18.13 19.94 -2.39
C GLU A 27 -17.16 21.11 -2.34
N PRO A 28 -17.51 22.29 -2.89
CA PRO A 28 -16.70 23.47 -2.76
C PRO A 28 -16.90 24.00 -1.33
N ALA A 29 -16.24 23.39 -0.36
CA ALA A 29 -16.12 23.94 0.98
C ALA A 29 -14.87 24.81 1.05
N VAL A 30 -14.91 25.97 0.38
CA VAL A 30 -13.98 27.05 0.69
C VAL A 30 -14.34 27.58 2.08
N ARG A 31 -13.65 27.10 3.11
CA ARG A 31 -13.49 27.85 4.36
C ARG A 31 -12.03 28.27 4.48
N GLY A 32 -11.76 29.46 3.94
CA GLY A 32 -10.64 30.32 4.31
C GLY A 32 -9.25 29.74 4.08
N GLY A 33 -8.69 29.95 2.89
CA GLY A 33 -7.27 30.24 2.63
C GLY A 33 -6.19 29.21 3.00
N GLU A 34 -6.49 28.19 3.81
CA GLU A 34 -5.51 27.22 4.28
C GLU A 34 -5.43 26.04 3.31
N PRO A 35 -4.22 25.61 2.91
CA PRO A 35 -4.06 24.45 2.05
C PRO A 35 -4.66 23.22 2.73
N LEU A 36 -5.50 22.49 2.00
CA LEU A 36 -6.02 21.21 2.46
C LEU A 36 -4.85 20.24 2.68
N LEU A 37 -4.42 20.10 3.94
CA LEU A 37 -3.42 19.12 4.34
C LEU A 37 -3.99 17.72 4.09
N ARG A 38 -3.44 17.03 3.09
CA ARG A 38 -3.76 15.63 2.83
C ARG A 38 -2.81 14.77 3.65
N VAL A 39 -3.33 14.15 4.69
CA VAL A 39 -2.59 13.17 5.50
C VAL A 39 -2.88 11.78 4.95
N ILE A 40 -1.82 10.99 4.73
CA ILE A 40 -1.90 9.58 4.37
C ILE A 40 -1.36 8.80 5.56
N GLU A 41 -2.15 7.85 6.06
CA GLU A 41 -1.78 6.98 7.17
C GLU A 41 -1.77 5.52 6.70
N GLY A 42 -0.81 4.75 7.21
CA GLY A 42 -0.66 3.33 6.90
C GLY A 42 0.26 2.64 7.89
N VAL A 43 0.22 1.31 7.90
CA VAL A 43 1.11 0.46 8.71
C VAL A 43 1.93 -0.37 7.75
N VAL A 44 3.26 -0.30 7.91
CA VAL A 44 4.19 -1.17 7.18
C VAL A 44 4.27 -2.51 7.92
N ASP A 45 4.02 -3.61 7.21
CA ASP A 45 4.09 -4.96 7.79
C ASP A 45 5.51 -5.32 8.25
N LEU A 46 6.50 -5.09 7.38
CA LEU A 46 7.90 -5.37 7.67
C LEU A 46 8.83 -4.36 6.96
N ALA A 47 9.69 -3.72 7.74
CA ALA A 47 10.82 -2.94 7.24
C ALA A 47 12.10 -3.45 7.92
N PHE A 48 13.13 -3.70 7.12
CA PHE A 48 14.42 -4.18 7.62
C PHE A 48 15.56 -3.60 6.79
N ARG A 49 16.77 -3.58 7.38
CA ARG A 49 17.95 -3.00 6.74
C ARG A 49 18.94 -4.09 6.38
N GLU A 50 19.41 -4.06 5.15
CA GLU A 50 20.47 -4.92 4.64
C GLU A 50 21.68 -4.08 4.21
N GLU A 51 22.72 -4.76 3.72
CA GLU A 51 23.78 -4.06 2.99
C GLU A 51 23.16 -3.35 1.77
N GLY A 52 23.45 -2.05 1.65
CA GLY A 52 22.99 -1.21 0.55
C GLY A 52 21.65 -0.49 0.74
N GLY A 53 20.89 -0.73 1.82
CA GLY A 53 19.71 0.09 2.12
C GLY A 53 18.55 -0.64 2.81
N TRP A 54 17.44 0.09 2.95
CA TRP A 54 16.20 -0.43 3.53
C TRP A 54 15.42 -1.28 2.54
N VAL A 55 14.81 -2.32 3.05
CA VAL A 55 13.89 -3.19 2.33
C VAL A 55 12.53 -3.13 3.03
N ILE A 56 11.47 -2.92 2.26
CA ILE A 56 10.09 -2.98 2.76
C ILE A 56 9.40 -4.18 2.14
N ALA A 57 8.76 -4.99 2.98
CA ALA A 57 7.99 -6.14 2.57
C ALA A 57 6.55 -6.06 3.11
N ASP A 58 5.61 -6.53 2.30
CA ASP A 58 4.20 -6.66 2.66
C ASP A 58 3.69 -8.08 2.35
N TYR A 59 2.89 -8.63 3.26
CA TYR A 59 2.40 -10.00 3.17
C TYR A 59 0.98 -10.04 2.59
N LYS A 60 0.81 -10.82 1.51
CA LYS A 60 -0.50 -11.09 0.93
C LYS A 60 -0.88 -12.56 1.10
N THR A 61 -2.13 -12.80 1.48
CA THR A 61 -2.68 -14.15 1.72
C THR A 61 -3.61 -14.62 0.62
N ASP A 62 -3.85 -13.80 -0.40
CA ASP A 62 -4.78 -14.16 -1.46
C ASP A 62 -4.15 -15.17 -2.45
N ARG A 63 -4.98 -16.10 -2.94
CA ARG A 63 -4.53 -17.19 -3.82
C ARG A 63 -4.30 -16.76 -5.26
N GLY A 64 -4.82 -15.58 -5.66
CA GLY A 64 -4.64 -15.02 -7.01
C GLY A 64 -5.18 -15.86 -8.16
N THR A 65 -6.06 -16.82 -7.90
CA THR A 65 -6.61 -17.73 -8.93
C THR A 65 -7.75 -17.11 -9.75
N ASP A 66 -8.23 -15.94 -9.35
CA ASP A 66 -9.33 -15.25 -10.02
C ASP A 66 -8.85 -14.23 -11.06
N PRO A 67 -9.67 -13.91 -12.09
CA PRO A 67 -9.28 -12.99 -13.16
C PRO A 67 -8.90 -11.58 -12.72
N ASN A 68 -9.34 -11.13 -11.54
CA ASN A 68 -9.09 -9.77 -11.06
C ASN A 68 -7.75 -9.64 -10.33
N PHE A 69 -6.98 -10.73 -10.21
CA PHE A 69 -5.73 -10.73 -9.47
C PHE A 69 -4.71 -9.73 -10.02
N SER A 70 -4.59 -9.60 -11.35
CA SER A 70 -3.66 -8.64 -11.97
C SER A 70 -3.92 -7.19 -11.55
N SER A 71 -5.20 -6.81 -11.41
CA SER A 71 -5.57 -5.47 -10.93
C SER A 71 -5.21 -5.30 -9.45
N ARG A 72 -5.44 -6.33 -8.63
CA ARG A 72 -5.05 -6.29 -7.21
C ARG A 72 -3.53 -6.21 -7.04
N LEU A 73 -2.78 -6.95 -7.85
CA LEU A 73 -1.32 -6.92 -7.86
C LEU A 73 -0.81 -5.50 -8.11
N LYS A 74 -1.39 -4.79 -9.10
CA LYS A 74 -1.04 -3.39 -9.37
C LYS A 74 -1.30 -2.49 -8.16
N ALA A 75 -2.44 -2.62 -7.50
CA ALA A 75 -2.77 -1.86 -6.30
C ALA A 75 -1.86 -2.20 -5.10
N TYR A 76 -1.51 -3.48 -4.92
CA TYR A 76 -0.54 -3.91 -3.92
C TYR A 76 0.84 -3.28 -4.16
N ARG A 77 1.31 -3.23 -5.41
CA ARG A 77 2.58 -2.57 -5.74
C ARG A 77 2.54 -1.09 -5.41
N GLN A 78 1.49 -0.38 -5.84
CA GLN A 78 1.30 1.04 -5.53
C GLN A 78 1.29 1.33 -4.02
N GLN A 79 0.68 0.45 -3.23
CA GLN A 79 0.70 0.56 -1.77
C GLN A 79 2.12 0.46 -1.20
N VAL A 80 2.92 -0.53 -1.64
CA VAL A 80 4.30 -0.69 -1.12
C VAL A 80 5.21 0.44 -1.62
N ASP A 81 4.96 0.97 -2.83
CA ASP A 81 5.64 2.18 -3.32
C ASP A 81 5.32 3.39 -2.42
N LEU A 82 4.06 3.59 -2.02
CA LEU A 82 3.68 4.65 -1.07
C LEU A 82 4.39 4.48 0.29
N TYR A 83 4.56 3.25 0.77
CA TYR A 83 5.34 2.99 1.98
C TYR A 83 6.81 3.37 1.81
N ALA A 84 7.41 3.04 0.66
CA ALA A 84 8.79 3.41 0.37
C ALA A 84 8.99 4.94 0.30
N ASP A 85 8.07 5.64 -0.34
CA ASP A 85 8.09 7.10 -0.45
C ASP A 85 7.91 7.75 0.92
N ALA A 86 6.92 7.30 1.70
CA ALA A 86 6.68 7.79 3.05
C ALA A 86 7.86 7.50 3.98
N TRP A 87 8.46 6.31 3.88
CA TRP A 87 9.65 5.94 4.65
C TRP A 87 10.81 6.87 4.34
N THR A 88 11.10 7.10 3.06
CA THR A 88 12.19 7.98 2.63
C THR A 88 11.95 9.42 3.11
N LEU A 89 10.70 9.91 3.01
CA LEU A 89 10.34 11.25 3.48
C LEU A 89 10.48 11.40 5.00
N LEU A 90 10.07 10.40 5.77
CA LEU A 90 10.05 10.44 7.24
C LEU A 90 11.43 10.19 7.87
N THR A 91 12.25 9.35 7.24
CA THR A 91 13.53 8.90 7.81
C THR A 91 14.75 9.55 7.16
N GLY A 92 14.61 10.03 5.91
CA GLY A 92 15.73 10.47 5.08
C GLY A 92 16.51 9.33 4.40
N ASP A 93 16.23 8.08 4.74
CA ASP A 93 16.91 6.91 4.15
C ASP A 93 16.07 6.31 3.00
N PRO A 94 16.66 6.09 1.81
CA PRO A 94 15.96 5.48 0.69
C PRO A 94 15.70 3.98 0.91
N VAL A 95 14.58 3.51 0.37
CA VAL A 95 14.25 2.08 0.28
C VAL A 95 14.81 1.53 -1.03
N LYS A 96 15.72 0.55 -0.94
CA LYS A 96 16.38 -0.06 -2.10
C LYS A 96 15.54 -1.14 -2.79
N GLU A 97 14.64 -1.77 -2.05
CA GLU A 97 13.87 -2.92 -2.53
C GLU A 97 12.51 -2.97 -1.84
N ARG A 98 11.49 -3.27 -2.63
CA ARG A 98 10.11 -3.49 -2.19
C ARG A 98 9.72 -4.91 -2.52
N ILE A 99 9.03 -5.57 -1.59
CA ILE A 99 8.70 -6.99 -1.70
C ILE A 99 7.21 -7.19 -1.42
N LEU A 100 6.56 -7.97 -2.30
CA LEU A 100 5.28 -8.60 -2.02
C LEU A 100 5.49 -10.10 -1.80
N PHE A 101 5.12 -10.58 -0.62
CA PHE A 101 5.19 -11.99 -0.27
C PHE A 101 3.80 -12.62 -0.27
N PHE A 102 3.48 -13.38 -1.32
CA PHE A 102 2.21 -14.10 -1.48
C PHE A 102 2.27 -15.46 -0.78
N THR A 103 1.98 -15.46 0.52
CA THR A 103 2.06 -16.65 1.40
C THR A 103 1.27 -17.85 0.89
N ALA A 104 0.07 -17.64 0.32
CA ALA A 104 -0.77 -18.72 -0.19
C ALA A 104 -0.34 -19.29 -1.55
N GLN A 105 0.59 -18.61 -2.23
CA GLN A 105 1.12 -18.97 -3.54
C GLN A 105 2.59 -19.43 -3.45
N ASP A 106 3.20 -19.34 -2.27
CA ASP A 106 4.65 -19.51 -2.06
C ASP A 106 5.46 -18.71 -3.09
N ARG A 107 5.08 -17.44 -3.26
CA ARG A 107 5.57 -16.58 -4.34
C ARG A 107 6.02 -15.23 -3.82
N LEU A 108 7.20 -14.81 -4.28
CA LEU A 108 7.77 -13.51 -4.00
C LEU A 108 7.84 -12.68 -5.28
N GLU A 109 7.44 -11.42 -5.20
CA GLU A 109 7.72 -10.41 -6.22
C GLU A 109 8.48 -9.25 -5.58
N SER A 110 9.62 -8.86 -6.14
CA SER A 110 10.37 -7.69 -5.68
C SER A 110 10.73 -6.72 -6.79
N TRP A 111 10.91 -5.45 -6.42
CA TRP A 111 11.30 -4.36 -7.33
C TRP A 111 11.88 -3.14 -6.62
#